data_AF-A0AAN7K2G6-F1
#
_entry.id   AF-A0AAN7K2G6-F1
#
_cell.length_a   1.000
_cell.length_b   1.000
_cell.length_c   1.000
_cell.angle_alpha   90.00
_cell.angle_beta   90.00
_cell.angle_gamma   90.00
#
_symmetry.space_group_name_H-M   'P 1'
#
loop_
_entity.id
_entity.type
_entity.pdbx_description
1 polymer ?
#
loop_
_entity_poly.entity_id
_entity_poly.type
_entity_poly.pdbx_seq_one_letter_code
_entity_poly.pdbx_strand_id
1 'polypeptide(L)'
;MEESRRRRRRRRSVKDCSRKRRITSSASATLRLADLDTLFSLLLAALSKAQALPGPRFTHLSLVKKCLRRLRLAVLSDWENPTLPCSQHGLPVPVLSLLPVIIKSRFLDVASLGLEVVGTAALRSLEMNEQIALDSEIVSGLIWVLSSSSRKLKTAACSVMLDLCSSSVGREKLLASSALESLMSLNHCGEL
;
A
#
# COMPACT_ATOMS: atom_id res chain seq x y z
N MET A 1 -33.99 -23.26 43.82
CA MET A 1 -34.25 -24.70 43.70
C MET A 1 -34.59 -24.97 42.24
N GLU A 2 -33.54 -25.20 41.45
CA GLU A 2 -33.07 -26.55 41.09
C GLU A 2 -33.83 -26.99 39.83
N GLU A 3 -33.40 -26.56 38.65
CA GLU A 3 -32.45 -27.30 37.82
C GLU A 3 -32.91 -28.72 37.44
N SER A 4 -32.87 -28.96 36.13
CA SER A 4 -32.45 -30.23 35.54
C SER A 4 -33.47 -31.38 35.50
N ARG A 5 -34.01 -31.68 34.30
CA ARG A 5 -33.50 -32.82 33.48
C ARG A 5 -34.37 -33.21 32.25
N ARG A 6 -33.62 -33.40 31.15
CA ARG A 6 -33.73 -34.48 30.13
C ARG A 6 -34.77 -34.27 29.02
N ARG A 7 -34.32 -33.87 27.81
CA ARG A 7 -33.75 -34.73 26.74
C ARG A 7 -34.81 -35.61 26.05
N ARG A 8 -34.85 -35.46 24.70
CA ARG A 8 -35.51 -36.26 23.63
C ARG A 8 -36.75 -35.53 23.08
N ARG A 9 -36.93 -35.26 21.78
CA ARG A 9 -36.28 -35.72 20.55
C ARG A 9 -36.73 -34.80 19.38
N ARG A 10 -35.76 -34.44 18.53
CA ARG A 10 -35.80 -34.48 17.06
C ARG A 10 -36.63 -33.45 16.25
N ARG A 11 -35.83 -32.75 15.42
CA ARG A 11 -35.98 -32.55 13.95
C ARG A 11 -36.94 -31.44 13.50
N ARG A 12 -36.32 -30.38 12.96
CA ARG A 12 -36.62 -29.63 11.69
C ARG A 12 -35.89 -28.29 11.83
N SER A 13 -35.19 -27.72 10.86
CA SER A 13 -34.74 -28.09 9.53
C SER A 13 -33.76 -26.98 9.17
N VAL A 14 -32.50 -27.34 8.89
CA VAL A 14 -31.51 -26.44 8.28
C VAL A 14 -32.09 -25.94 6.96
N LYS A 15 -32.10 -24.62 6.73
CA LYS A 15 -32.26 -24.07 5.38
C LYS A 15 -31.19 -23.02 5.13
N ASP A 16 -30.04 -23.59 4.79
CA ASP A 16 -28.87 -22.97 4.20
C ASP A 16 -29.26 -22.31 2.87
N CYS A 17 -29.22 -20.98 2.80
CA CYS A 17 -29.36 -20.25 1.53
C CYS A 17 -27.96 -20.01 0.95
N SER A 18 -27.44 -21.07 0.33
CA SER A 18 -26.25 -21.05 -0.51
C SER A 18 -26.50 -20.18 -1.75
N ARG A 19 -26.09 -18.91 -1.69
CA ARG A 19 -25.94 -18.07 -2.89
C ARG A 19 -24.70 -18.54 -3.66
N LYS A 20 -24.90 -19.53 -4.53
CA LYS A 20 -23.93 -20.03 -5.51
C LYS A 20 -23.66 -18.94 -6.56
N ARG A 21 -22.68 -18.06 -6.31
CA ARG A 21 -22.14 -17.19 -7.37
C ARG A 21 -21.34 -18.06 -8.34
N ARG A 22 -21.85 -18.19 -9.57
CA ARG A 22 -21.06 -18.66 -10.72
C ARG A 22 -19.93 -17.64 -10.93
N ILE A 23 -18.70 -18.07 -10.67
CA ILE A 23 -17.50 -17.34 -11.06
C ILE A 23 -17.25 -17.70 -12.53
N THR A 24 -17.62 -16.79 -13.43
CA THR A 24 -17.14 -16.80 -14.81
C THR A 24 -15.78 -16.12 -14.83
N SER A 25 -14.75 -16.84 -15.23
CA SER A 25 -13.32 -16.52 -15.06
C SER A 25 -12.83 -15.28 -15.84
N SER A 26 -13.63 -14.67 -16.71
CA SER A 26 -13.26 -13.44 -17.43
C SER A 26 -13.65 -12.13 -16.71
N ALA A 27 -14.45 -12.19 -15.64
CA ALA A 27 -14.91 -11.00 -14.91
C ALA A 27 -13.96 -10.52 -13.82
N SER A 28 -12.97 -11.33 -13.43
CA SER A 28 -12.10 -11.04 -12.28
C SER A 28 -11.13 -9.89 -12.54
N ALA A 29 -10.54 -9.82 -13.74
CA ALA A 29 -9.56 -8.78 -14.09
C ALA A 29 -10.21 -7.40 -14.30
N THR A 30 -11.36 -7.34 -14.98
CA THR A 30 -12.13 -6.10 -15.19
C THR A 30 -12.74 -5.57 -13.90
N LEU A 31 -13.18 -6.45 -12.98
CA LEU A 31 -13.60 -6.05 -11.64
C LEU A 31 -12.43 -5.52 -10.78
N ARG A 32 -11.20 -6.01 -10.99
CA ARG A 32 -10.01 -5.54 -10.25
C ARG A 32 -9.53 -4.17 -10.72
N LEU A 33 -9.51 -3.91 -12.03
CA LEU A 33 -9.10 -2.60 -12.55
C LEU A 33 -10.10 -1.50 -12.15
N ALA A 34 -11.41 -1.78 -12.23
CA ALA A 34 -12.45 -0.87 -11.76
C ALA A 34 -12.39 -0.61 -10.24
N ASP A 35 -11.96 -1.59 -9.44
CA ASP A 35 -11.73 -1.41 -7.99
C ASP A 35 -10.49 -0.52 -7.74
N LEU A 36 -9.43 -0.63 -8.54
CA LEU A 36 -8.27 0.26 -8.44
C LEU A 36 -8.58 1.70 -8.88
N ASP A 37 -9.35 1.90 -9.96
CA ASP A 37 -9.78 3.24 -10.39
C ASP A 37 -10.68 3.92 -9.36
N THR A 38 -11.57 3.14 -8.75
CA THR A 38 -12.41 3.60 -7.64
C THR A 38 -11.56 3.92 -6.41
N LEU A 39 -10.57 3.09 -6.09
CA LEU A 39 -9.63 3.33 -4.98
C LEU A 39 -8.79 4.57 -5.22
N PHE A 40 -8.27 4.78 -6.44
CA PHE A 40 -7.54 5.98 -6.83
C PHE A 40 -8.41 7.22 -6.65
N SER A 41 -9.62 7.21 -7.22
CA SER A 41 -10.55 8.34 -7.14
C SER A 41 -10.90 8.67 -5.69
N LEU A 42 -11.15 7.64 -4.87
CA LEU A 42 -11.46 7.79 -3.46
C LEU A 42 -10.25 8.30 -2.66
N LEU A 43 -9.05 7.80 -2.96
CA LEU A 43 -7.81 8.22 -2.32
C LEU A 43 -7.47 9.67 -2.67
N LEU A 44 -7.57 10.07 -3.93
CA LEU A 44 -7.38 11.43 -4.40
C LEU A 44 -8.40 12.40 -3.76
N ALA A 45 -9.68 12.03 -3.75
CA ALA A 45 -10.72 12.81 -3.10
C ALA A 45 -10.47 12.95 -1.59
N ALA A 46 -10.05 11.88 -0.92
CA ALA A 46 -9.76 11.91 0.50
C ALA A 46 -8.51 12.75 0.83
N LEU A 47 -7.46 12.64 0.03
CA LEU A 47 -6.21 13.40 0.18
C LEU A 47 -6.45 14.90 -0.05
N SER A 48 -7.15 15.28 -1.12
CA SER A 48 -7.47 16.69 -1.39
C SER A 48 -8.25 17.35 -0.25
N LYS A 49 -9.24 16.65 0.33
CA LYS A 49 -10.01 17.14 1.48
C LYS A 49 -9.19 17.16 2.78
N ALA A 50 -8.30 16.18 2.99
CA ALA A 50 -7.41 16.14 4.15
C ALA A 50 -6.37 17.27 4.15
N GLN A 51 -6.03 17.80 2.97
CA GLN A 51 -5.11 18.92 2.79
C GLN A 51 -5.81 20.28 2.87
N ALA A 52 -7.02 20.43 2.32
CA ALA A 52 -7.69 21.73 2.13
C ALA A 52 -8.29 22.38 3.39
N LEU A 53 -8.62 21.65 4.47
CA LEU A 53 -9.40 22.20 5.60
C LEU A 53 -8.68 22.22 6.96
N PRO A 54 -8.77 23.32 7.73
CA PRO A 54 -8.36 23.39 9.13
C PRO A 54 -9.47 22.93 10.12
N GLY A 55 -10.16 21.81 9.83
CA GLY A 55 -11.21 21.23 10.69
C GLY A 55 -10.89 19.81 11.19
N PRO A 56 -11.74 19.14 11.99
CA PRO A 56 -11.46 17.82 12.56
C PRO A 56 -11.30 16.76 11.46
N ARG A 57 -10.03 16.42 11.16
CA ARG A 57 -9.58 15.68 9.96
C ARG A 57 -9.79 14.16 10.02
N PHE A 58 -10.46 13.66 11.06
CA PHE A 58 -10.40 12.25 11.44
C PHE A 58 -11.06 11.31 10.42
N THR A 59 -12.17 11.72 9.78
CA THR A 59 -12.90 10.87 8.83
C THR A 59 -12.17 10.69 7.50
N HIS A 60 -11.57 11.75 6.97
CA HIS A 60 -10.81 11.65 5.72
C HIS A 60 -9.52 10.85 5.90
N LEU A 61 -8.86 10.97 7.06
CA LEU A 61 -7.65 10.21 7.37
C LEU A 61 -7.92 8.71 7.54
N SER A 62 -9.01 8.33 8.20
CA SER A 62 -9.39 6.92 8.32
C SER A 62 -9.72 6.30 6.96
N LEU A 63 -10.35 7.07 6.07
CA LEU A 63 -10.61 6.69 4.69
C LEU A 63 -9.30 6.51 3.89
N VAL A 64 -8.36 7.46 3.97
CA VAL A 64 -7.04 7.35 3.31
C VAL A 64 -6.33 6.09 3.78
N LYS A 65 -6.25 5.85 5.11
CA LYS A 65 -5.63 4.64 5.67
C LYS A 65 -6.29 3.37 5.16
N LYS A 66 -7.63 3.34 5.09
CA LYS A 66 -8.39 2.19 4.55
C LYS A 66 -8.08 1.95 3.08
N CYS A 67 -8.00 3.01 2.27
CA CYS A 67 -7.66 2.91 0.85
C CYS A 67 -6.23 2.39 0.66
N LEU A 68 -5.25 2.91 1.42
CA LEU A 68 -3.86 2.44 1.35
C LEU A 68 -3.70 0.97 1.75
N ARG A 69 -4.39 0.52 2.81
CA ARG A 69 -4.39 -0.90 3.18
C ARG A 69 -5.00 -1.78 2.10
N ARG A 70 -6.12 -1.37 1.51
CA ARG A 70 -6.73 -2.09 0.39
C ARG A 70 -5.80 -2.12 -0.83
N LEU A 71 -5.12 -1.01 -1.11
CA LEU A 71 -4.16 -0.92 -2.20
C LEU A 71 -2.99 -1.89 -1.97
N ARG A 72 -2.39 -1.88 -0.78
CA ARG A 72 -1.34 -2.83 -0.40
C ARG A 72 -1.80 -4.28 -0.57
N LEU A 73 -3.01 -4.60 -0.12
CA LEU A 73 -3.59 -5.94 -0.29
C LEU A 73 -3.78 -6.28 -1.77
N ALA A 74 -4.24 -5.34 -2.61
CA ALA A 74 -4.37 -5.57 -4.05
C ALA A 74 -3.00 -5.87 -4.70
N VAL A 75 -1.95 -5.14 -4.31
CA VAL A 75 -0.58 -5.40 -4.75
C VAL A 75 -0.10 -6.80 -4.35
N LEU A 76 -0.49 -7.28 -3.16
CA LEU A 76 -0.17 -8.64 -2.70
C LEU A 76 -1.05 -9.72 -3.34
N SER A 77 -2.35 -9.48 -3.54
CA SER A 77 -3.30 -10.51 -3.98
C SER A 77 -3.20 -10.90 -5.45
N ASP A 78 -2.48 -10.13 -6.28
CA ASP A 78 -2.15 -10.59 -7.63
C ASP A 78 -0.93 -11.52 -7.65
N TRP A 79 -0.13 -11.55 -6.58
CA TRP A 79 1.01 -12.47 -6.44
C TRP A 79 0.56 -13.94 -6.46
N GLU A 80 -0.63 -14.22 -5.93
CA GLU A 80 -1.11 -15.59 -5.66
C GLU A 80 -1.82 -16.26 -6.85
N ASN A 81 -2.01 -15.59 -8.00
CA ASN A 81 -2.68 -16.19 -9.17
C ASN A 81 -1.84 -16.07 -10.46
N PRO A 82 -0.81 -16.92 -10.67
CA PRO A 82 0.11 -16.85 -11.81
C PRO A 82 -0.45 -17.39 -13.14
N THR A 83 -1.73 -17.78 -13.20
CA THR A 83 -2.29 -18.61 -14.30
C THR A 83 -2.69 -17.85 -15.56
N LEU A 84 -2.42 -16.54 -15.69
CA LEU A 84 -2.72 -15.77 -16.90
C LEU A 84 -1.44 -15.23 -17.54
N PRO A 85 -1.20 -15.49 -18.84
CA PRO A 85 -0.01 -15.00 -19.53
C PRO A 85 -0.10 -13.48 -19.72
N CYS A 86 0.99 -12.80 -19.34
CA CYS A 86 1.34 -11.45 -19.79
C CYS A 86 0.18 -10.44 -19.82
N SER A 87 -0.29 -10.03 -18.65
CA SER A 87 -1.04 -8.77 -18.51
C SER A 87 -0.24 -7.87 -17.58
N GLN A 88 -0.05 -6.62 -18.02
CA GLN A 88 0.77 -5.56 -17.43
C GLN A 88 0.32 -5.17 -16.01
N HIS A 89 0.46 -6.08 -15.05
CA HIS A 89 -0.10 -5.93 -13.71
C HIS A 89 0.91 -5.27 -12.77
N GLY A 90 1.13 -3.99 -13.02
CA GLY A 90 1.76 -3.06 -12.09
C GLY A 90 0.73 -2.24 -11.31
N LEU A 91 1.20 -1.40 -10.39
CA LEU A 91 0.39 -0.29 -9.91
C LEU A 91 0.04 0.61 -11.11
N PRO A 92 -1.24 0.97 -11.32
CA PRO A 92 -1.60 1.84 -12.42
C PRO A 92 -0.95 3.21 -12.21
N VAL A 93 -0.50 3.84 -13.30
CA VAL A 93 0.23 5.13 -13.29
C VAL A 93 -0.45 6.20 -12.41
N PRO A 94 -1.80 6.36 -12.43
CA PRO A 94 -2.46 7.30 -11.53
C PRO A 94 -2.17 7.03 -10.05
N VAL A 95 -2.12 5.77 -9.63
CA VAL A 95 -1.81 5.42 -8.24
C VAL A 95 -0.35 5.72 -7.90
N LEU A 96 0.59 5.41 -8.81
CA LEU A 96 2.01 5.77 -8.64
C LEU A 96 2.16 7.28 -8.44
N SER A 97 1.45 8.10 -9.23
CA SER A 97 1.50 9.56 -9.12
C SER A 97 1.02 10.13 -7.77
N LEU A 98 0.27 9.35 -6.97
CA LEU A 98 -0.14 9.77 -5.62
C LEU A 98 0.90 9.44 -4.55
N LEU A 99 1.79 8.48 -4.80
CA LEU A 99 2.75 8.00 -3.80
C LEU A 99 3.65 9.12 -3.25
N PRO A 100 4.22 10.03 -4.07
CA PRO A 100 5.02 11.15 -3.55
C PRO A 100 4.26 12.01 -2.54
N VAL A 101 3.00 12.32 -2.85
CA VAL A 101 2.11 13.12 -1.99
C VAL A 101 1.81 12.40 -0.67
N ILE A 102 1.63 11.08 -0.72
CA ILE A 102 1.33 10.25 0.44
C ILE A 102 2.56 10.09 1.34
N ILE A 103 3.73 9.83 0.76
CA ILE A 103 5.01 9.70 1.48
C ILE A 103 5.35 11.00 2.21
N LYS A 104 5.13 12.15 1.56
CA LYS A 104 5.39 13.49 2.13
C LYS A 104 4.24 14.00 3.03
N SER A 105 3.31 13.13 3.40
CA SER A 105 2.18 13.51 4.26
C SER A 105 2.63 13.91 5.66
N ARG A 106 2.07 15.00 6.20
CA ARG A 106 2.23 15.43 7.60
C ARG A 106 1.73 14.41 8.63
N PHE A 107 0.93 13.42 8.19
CA PHE A 107 0.38 12.40 9.05
C PHE A 107 1.26 11.15 9.00
N LEU A 108 2.02 10.90 10.07
CA LEU A 108 3.00 9.82 10.15
C LEU A 108 2.41 8.46 9.76
N ASP A 109 1.20 8.14 10.20
CA ASP A 109 0.54 6.87 9.84
C ASP A 109 0.23 6.75 8.34
N VAL A 110 -0.09 7.86 7.68
CA VAL A 110 -0.37 7.90 6.24
C VAL A 110 0.92 7.72 5.46
N ALA A 111 1.97 8.44 5.85
CA ALA A 111 3.30 8.29 5.26
C ALA A 111 3.84 6.85 5.42
N SER A 112 3.69 6.28 6.61
CA SER A 112 4.10 4.89 6.90
C SER A 112 3.37 3.88 6.02
N LEU A 113 2.05 4.01 5.87
CA LEU A 113 1.28 3.14 4.97
C LEU A 113 1.66 3.36 3.49
N GLY A 114 1.99 4.59 3.11
CA GLY A 114 2.51 4.88 1.77
C GLY A 114 3.82 4.15 1.49
N LEU A 115 4.77 4.20 2.43
CA LEU A 115 6.04 3.47 2.34
C LEU A 115 5.83 1.97 2.27
N GLU A 116 4.89 1.41 3.05
CA GLU A 116 4.54 -0.01 2.95
C GLU A 116 4.01 -0.38 1.57
N VAL A 117 3.16 0.46 0.96
CA VAL A 117 2.68 0.24 -0.42
C VAL A 117 3.85 0.27 -1.40
N VAL A 118 4.76 1.25 -1.29
CA VAL A 118 5.91 1.39 -2.19
C VAL A 118 6.84 0.19 -2.08
N GLY A 119 7.24 -0.21 -0.87
CA GLY A 119 8.11 -1.37 -0.67
C GLY A 119 7.45 -2.67 -1.15
N THR A 120 6.17 -2.87 -0.84
CA THR A 120 5.41 -4.03 -1.35
C THR A 120 5.38 -4.06 -2.89
N ALA A 121 5.19 -2.91 -3.53
CA ALA A 121 5.19 -2.81 -4.98
C ALA A 121 6.59 -3.03 -5.59
N ALA A 122 7.64 -2.49 -4.95
CA ALA A 122 9.02 -2.67 -5.37
C ALA A 122 9.48 -4.14 -5.32
N LEU A 123 8.93 -4.95 -4.41
CA LEU A 123 9.20 -6.38 -4.31
C LEU A 123 8.35 -7.25 -5.23
N ARG A 124 7.29 -6.69 -5.83
CA ARG A 124 6.33 -7.44 -6.65
C ARG A 124 6.96 -7.92 -7.96
N SER A 125 7.71 -7.06 -8.65
CA SER A 125 8.39 -7.40 -9.89
C SER A 125 9.56 -6.46 -10.13
N LEU A 126 10.53 -6.92 -10.91
CA LEU A 126 11.68 -6.11 -11.30
C LEU A 126 11.21 -4.86 -12.08
N GLU A 127 10.26 -5.00 -13.01
CA GLU A 127 9.70 -3.88 -13.77
C GLU A 127 9.09 -2.81 -12.85
N MET A 128 8.33 -3.21 -11.83
CA MET A 128 7.74 -2.26 -10.88
C MET A 128 8.80 -1.60 -10.00
N ASN A 129 9.80 -2.36 -9.57
CA ASN A 129 10.97 -1.82 -8.86
C ASN A 129 11.64 -0.70 -9.66
N GLU A 130 11.92 -0.96 -10.93
CA GLU A 130 12.56 -0.01 -11.83
C GLU A 130 11.66 1.19 -12.10
N GLN A 131 10.35 1.00 -12.33
CA GLN A 131 9.39 2.10 -12.47
C GLN A 131 9.36 3.03 -11.25
N ILE A 132 9.38 2.47 -10.03
CA ILE A 132 9.44 3.25 -8.80
C ILE A 132 10.78 3.99 -8.68
N ALA A 133 11.89 3.34 -9.01
CA ALA A 133 13.22 3.96 -8.97
C ALA A 133 13.39 5.10 -9.99
N LEU A 134 12.74 4.98 -11.15
CA LEU A 134 12.76 6.01 -12.20
C LEU A 134 11.92 7.24 -11.81
N ASP A 135 10.96 7.10 -10.90
CA ASP A 135 10.16 8.22 -10.39
C ASP A 135 10.97 9.04 -9.36
N SER A 136 11.51 10.17 -9.83
CA SER A 136 12.32 11.06 -9.00
C SER A 136 11.55 11.66 -7.83
N GLU A 137 10.23 11.80 -7.92
CA GLU A 137 9.44 12.37 -6.83
C GLU A 137 9.27 11.36 -5.69
N ILE A 138 9.12 10.06 -6.02
CA ILE A 138 9.13 8.98 -5.03
C ILE A 138 10.50 8.93 -4.35
N VAL A 139 11.60 8.89 -5.12
CA VAL A 139 12.97 8.86 -4.56
C VAL A 139 13.23 10.08 -3.68
N SER A 140 12.87 11.28 -4.13
CA SER A 140 12.93 12.51 -3.32
C SER A 140 12.09 12.40 -2.04
N GLY A 141 10.91 11.77 -2.12
CA GLY A 141 10.07 11.49 -0.97
C GLY A 141 10.75 10.59 0.07
N LEU A 142 11.41 9.52 -0.38
CA LEU A 142 12.17 8.62 0.50
C LEU A 142 13.30 9.37 1.22
N ILE A 143 14.07 10.15 0.47
CA ILE A 143 15.16 10.98 1.01
C ILE A 143 14.61 11.98 2.05
N TRP A 144 13.52 12.67 1.73
CA TRP A 144 12.86 13.60 2.65
C TRP A 144 12.41 12.91 3.95
N VAL A 145 11.91 11.67 3.87
CA VAL A 145 11.53 10.89 5.05
C VAL A 145 12.73 10.57 5.95
N LEU A 146 13.94 10.40 5.41
CA LEU A 146 15.14 10.16 6.23
C LEU A 146 15.44 11.34 7.18
N SER A 147 15.01 12.55 6.83
CA SER A 147 15.09 13.74 7.69
C SER A 147 13.97 13.83 8.73
N SER A 148 12.99 12.94 8.73
CA SER A 148 11.90 12.91 9.72
C SER A 148 12.42 12.62 11.13
N SER A 149 11.84 13.21 12.17
CA SER A 149 12.16 12.82 13.56
C SER A 149 11.67 11.41 13.95
N SER A 150 10.80 10.81 13.14
CA SER A 150 10.22 9.48 13.42
C SER A 150 11.18 8.37 13.01
N ARG A 151 11.79 7.69 14.01
CA ARG A 151 12.62 6.49 13.78
C ARG A 151 11.88 5.44 12.94
N LYS A 152 10.58 5.23 13.20
CA LYS A 152 9.75 4.27 12.44
C LYS A 152 9.68 4.61 10.95
N LEU A 153 9.51 5.89 10.61
CA LEU A 153 9.47 6.32 9.21
C LEU A 153 10.85 6.20 8.56
N LYS A 154 11.92 6.57 9.26
CA LYS A 154 13.30 6.39 8.77
C LYS A 154 13.57 4.92 8.44
N THR A 155 13.27 4.00 9.36
CA THR A 155 13.44 2.56 9.13
C THR A 155 12.62 2.08 7.95
N ALA A 156 11.34 2.48 7.84
CA ALA A 156 10.51 2.10 6.71
C ALA A 156 11.05 2.62 5.36
N ALA A 157 11.53 3.86 5.32
CA ALA A 157 12.15 4.42 4.12
C ALA A 157 13.44 3.70 3.74
N CYS A 158 14.29 3.36 4.71
CA CYS A 158 15.47 2.54 4.47
C CYS A 158 15.11 1.16 3.91
N SER A 159 14.08 0.49 4.44
CA SER A 159 13.60 -0.78 3.89
C SER A 159 13.18 -0.65 2.43
N VAL A 160 12.43 0.41 2.09
CA VAL A 160 12.05 0.67 0.68
C VAL A 160 13.29 0.91 -0.19
N MET A 161 14.28 1.68 0.28
CA MET A 161 15.50 1.92 -0.48
C MET A 161 16.32 0.64 -0.68
N LEU A 162 16.34 -0.27 0.31
CA LEU A 162 16.95 -1.60 0.17
C LEU A 162 16.22 -2.44 -0.87
N ASP A 163 14.88 -2.39 -0.88
CA ASP A 163 14.08 -3.08 -1.90
C ASP A 163 14.42 -2.54 -3.31
N LEU A 164 14.58 -1.23 -3.48
CA LEU A 164 15.00 -0.61 -4.75
C LEU A 164 16.41 -1.02 -5.17
N CYS A 165 17.34 -1.17 -4.23
CA CYS A 165 18.71 -1.63 -4.53
C CYS A 165 18.79 -3.04 -5.14
N SER A 166 17.70 -3.81 -5.12
CA SER A 166 17.64 -5.11 -5.79
C SER A 166 17.79 -5.01 -7.32
N SER A 167 17.45 -3.88 -7.94
CA SER A 167 17.67 -3.64 -9.38
C SER A 167 18.89 -2.76 -9.65
N SER A 168 19.49 -2.88 -10.85
CA SER A 168 20.58 -1.98 -11.27
C SER A 168 20.09 -0.54 -11.42
N VAL A 169 18.91 -0.36 -12.02
CA VAL A 169 18.27 0.95 -12.16
C VAL A 169 18.06 1.60 -10.79
N GLY A 170 17.58 0.84 -9.81
CA GLY A 170 17.41 1.31 -8.44
C GLY A 170 18.72 1.77 -7.81
N ARG A 171 19.80 0.98 -7.94
CA ARG A 171 21.12 1.41 -7.46
C ARG A 171 21.62 2.67 -8.15
N GLU A 172 21.52 2.74 -9.48
CA GLU A 172 21.94 3.92 -10.26
C GLU A 172 21.15 5.17 -9.88
N LYS A 173 19.82 5.06 -9.74
CA LYS A 173 18.97 6.20 -9.38
C LYS A 173 19.17 6.67 -7.95
N LEU A 174 19.42 5.76 -7.01
CA LEU A 174 19.79 6.12 -5.66
C LEU A 174 21.17 6.77 -5.61
N LEU A 175 22.17 6.25 -6.33
CA LEU A 175 23.51 6.85 -6.43
C LEU A 175 23.51 8.22 -7.12
N ALA A 176 22.65 8.42 -8.12
CA ALA A 176 22.48 9.70 -8.81
C ALA A 176 21.69 10.74 -7.98
N SER A 177 21.20 10.35 -6.80
CA SER A 177 20.46 11.20 -5.88
C SER A 177 21.24 11.39 -4.58
N SER A 178 20.78 12.28 -3.69
CA SER A 178 21.42 12.49 -2.38
C SER A 178 21.10 11.38 -1.35
N ALA A 179 20.71 10.19 -1.81
CA ALA A 179 20.26 9.08 -0.98
C ALA A 179 21.39 8.54 -0.09
N LEU A 180 22.59 8.38 -0.67
CA LEU A 180 23.73 7.81 0.06
C LEU A 180 24.21 8.77 1.16
N GLU A 181 24.32 10.06 0.87
CA GLU A 181 24.66 11.10 1.82
C GLU A 181 23.63 11.17 2.95
N SER A 182 22.34 11.07 2.60
CA SER A 182 21.26 11.05 3.58
C SER A 182 21.35 9.83 4.49
N LEU A 183 21.63 8.64 3.94
CA LEU A 183 21.84 7.41 4.72
C LEU A 183 23.06 7.50 5.66
N MET A 184 24.18 8.06 5.19
CA MET A 184 25.37 8.24 6.03
C MET A 184 25.13 9.24 7.17
N SER A 185 24.30 10.26 6.93
CA SER A 185 23.95 11.28 7.94
C SER A 185 23.01 10.75 9.04
N LEU A 186 22.26 9.66 8.78
CA LEU A 186 21.40 9.03 9.79
C LEU A 186 22.19 8.59 11.03
N ASN A 187 23.39 8.07 10.82
CA ASN A 187 24.26 7.54 11.87
C ASN A 187 24.93 8.63 12.71
N HIS A 188 24.98 9.88 12.20
CA HIS A 188 25.56 11.00 12.94
C HIS A 188 24.57 11.67 13.90
N CYS A 189 23.27 11.35 13.81
CA CYS A 189 22.22 12.07 14.52
C CYS A 189 21.48 11.21 15.58
N GLY A 190 21.99 10.03 15.93
CA GLY A 190 21.41 9.20 16.98
C GLY A 190 22.34 8.08 17.44
N GLU A 191 22.84 8.19 18.67
CA GLU A 191 23.34 7.06 19.45
C GLU A 191 22.30 5.90 19.40
N LEU A 192 22.83 4.70 19.17
CA LEU A 192 22.10 3.43 19.05
C LEU A 192 21.33 3.09 20.33
#